data_AF-A0A3N2QMP3-F1
#
_entry.id   AF-A0A3N2QMP3-F1
#
_cell.length_a   1.000
_cell.length_b   1.000
_cell.length_c   1.000
_cell.angle_alpha   90.00
_cell.angle_beta   90.00
_cell.angle_gamma   90.00
#
_symmetry.space_group_name_H-M   'P 1'
#
loop_
_entity.id
_entity.type
_entity.pdbx_description
1 polymer ?
#
loop_
_entity_poly.entity_id
_entity_poly.type
_entity_poly.pdbx_seq_one_letter_code
_entity_poly.pdbx_strand_id
1 'polypeptide(L)'
;MSKLKVISISVLLFAGFASVLSLMFFFGDWARLLAVAVVGIFLGLLAAPSIEPKAFKHAWAYELSSGAMAGALIGLIFVGSGESVVVGALIGGVLGYTAPYWIKHAPIP
;
A
#
# COMPACT_ATOMS: atom_id res chain seq x y z
N MET A 1 9.78 -18.34 -1.42
CA MET A 1 8.30 -18.53 -1.34
C MET A 1 7.67 -18.25 -2.70
N SER A 2 6.43 -18.68 -2.98
CA SER A 2 5.73 -18.20 -4.20
C SER A 2 5.43 -16.70 -4.07
N LYS A 3 5.40 -15.96 -5.20
CA LYS A 3 5.16 -14.51 -5.19
C LYS A 3 3.86 -14.14 -4.47
N LEU A 4 2.79 -14.89 -4.76
CA LEU A 4 1.48 -14.71 -4.12
C LEU A 4 1.56 -14.86 -2.60
N LYS A 5 2.34 -15.83 -2.11
CA LYS A 5 2.50 -16.02 -0.67
C LYS A 5 3.17 -14.82 0.01
N VAL A 6 4.21 -14.26 -0.61
CA VAL A 6 4.90 -13.06 -0.08
C VAL A 6 3.95 -11.86 -0.06
N ILE A 7 3.23 -11.65 -1.16
CA ILE A 7 2.26 -10.55 -1.28
C ILE A 7 1.17 -10.68 -0.22
N SER A 8 0.54 -11.85 -0.10
CA SER A 8 -0.51 -12.09 0.89
C SER A 8 -0.02 -11.88 2.32
N ILE A 9 1.16 -12.39 2.67
CA ILE A 9 1.72 -12.21 4.01
C ILE A 9 1.98 -10.73 4.29
N SER A 10 2.59 -10.01 3.35
CA SER A 10 2.92 -8.60 3.54
C SER A 10 1.66 -7.74 3.66
N VAL A 11 0.67 -7.94 2.78
CA VAL A 11 -0.62 -7.25 2.85
C VAL A 11 -1.33 -7.52 4.17
N LEU A 12 -1.40 -8.78 4.61
CA LEU A 12 -2.06 -9.13 5.87
C LEU A 12 -1.34 -8.54 7.08
N LEU A 13 -0.01 -8.53 7.09
CA LEU A 13 0.79 -7.93 8.17
C LEU A 13 0.53 -6.43 8.29
N PHE A 14 0.68 -5.67 7.21
CA PHE A 14 0.54 -4.23 7.26
C PHE A 14 -0.92 -3.79 7.45
N ALA A 15 -1.87 -4.40 6.73
CA ALA A 15 -3.29 -4.09 6.88
C ALA A 15 -3.79 -4.49 8.27
N GLY A 16 -3.37 -5.66 8.76
CA GLY A 16 -3.69 -6.15 10.09
C GLY A 16 -3.13 -5.23 11.17
N PHE A 17 -1.85 -4.88 11.09
CA PHE A 17 -1.21 -3.96 12.04
C PHE A 17 -1.91 -2.59 12.08
N ALA A 18 -2.15 -1.97 10.91
CA ALA A 18 -2.85 -0.68 10.83
C ALA A 18 -4.28 -0.76 11.38
N SER A 19 -5.00 -1.84 11.07
CA SER A 19 -6.38 -2.05 11.52
C SER A 19 -6.47 -2.29 13.02
N VAL A 20 -5.57 -3.11 13.58
CA VAL A 20 -5.51 -3.39 15.02
C VAL A 20 -5.20 -2.10 15.79
N LEU A 21 -4.20 -1.33 15.36
CA LEU A 21 -3.92 -0.04 15.98
C LEU A 21 -5.11 0.92 15.88
N SER A 22 -5.80 0.93 14.75
CA SER A 22 -7.01 1.74 14.58
C SER A 22 -8.11 1.36 15.55
N LEU A 23 -8.39 0.07 15.70
CA LEU A 23 -9.39 -0.44 16.62
C LEU A 23 -9.02 -0.19 18.09
N MET A 24 -7.74 -0.27 18.44
CA MET A 24 -7.29 -0.03 19.82
C MET A 24 -7.47 1.44 20.25
N PHE A 25 -7.16 2.39 19.37
CA PHE A 25 -7.15 3.82 19.73
C PHE A 25 -8.42 4.58 19.32
N PHE A 26 -9.14 4.12 18.29
CA PHE A 26 -10.28 4.83 17.69
C PHE A 26 -11.42 3.86 17.41
N PHE A 27 -11.74 3.03 18.41
CA PHE A 27 -12.81 2.06 18.31
C PHE A 27 -14.15 2.73 17.96
N GLY A 28 -14.87 2.18 16.99
CA GLY A 28 -16.16 2.70 16.50
C GLY A 28 -16.07 3.67 15.31
N ASP A 29 -14.88 4.17 14.96
CA ASP A 29 -14.67 4.96 13.74
C ASP A 29 -14.36 4.05 12.54
N TRP A 30 -15.43 3.54 11.93
CA TRP A 30 -15.36 2.60 10.81
C TRP A 30 -14.81 3.22 9.52
N ALA A 31 -15.03 4.52 9.30
CA ALA A 31 -14.51 5.23 8.15
C ALA A 31 -12.97 5.33 8.23
N ARG A 32 -12.46 5.69 9.41
CA ARG A 32 -11.02 5.69 9.68
C ARG A 32 -10.42 4.30 9.57
N LEU A 33 -11.09 3.27 10.11
CA LEU A 33 -10.63 1.88 10.01
C LEU A 33 -10.47 1.44 8.56
N LEU A 34 -11.45 1.76 7.71
CA LEU A 34 -11.39 1.41 6.29
C LEU A 34 -10.24 2.15 5.60
N ALA A 35 -10.08 3.45 5.88
CA ALA A 35 -9.00 4.25 5.31
C ALA A 35 -7.61 3.69 5.67
N VAL A 36 -7.35 3.40 6.94
CA VAL A 36 -6.04 2.90 7.39
C VAL A 36 -5.80 1.45 6.99
N ALA A 37 -6.84 0.61 6.88
CA ALA A 37 -6.72 -0.73 6.32
C ALA A 37 -6.28 -0.67 4.85
N VAL A 38 -6.89 0.22 4.06
CA VAL A 38 -6.51 0.45 2.65
C VAL A 38 -5.07 0.94 2.54
N VAL A 39 -4.65 1.89 3.37
CA VAL A 39 -3.25 2.34 3.43
C VAL A 39 -2.31 1.19 3.80
N GLY A 40 -2.67 0.36 4.78
CA GLY A 40 -1.89 -0.81 5.17
C GLY A 40 -1.76 -1.84 4.04
N ILE A 41 -2.84 -2.09 3.28
CA ILE A 41 -2.77 -2.95 2.08
C ILE A 41 -1.75 -2.40 1.09
N PHE A 42 -1.75 -1.08 0.84
CA PHE A 42 -0.81 -0.47 -0.09
C PHE A 42 0.64 -0.55 0.38
N LEU A 43 0.89 -0.29 1.67
CA LEU A 43 2.22 -0.45 2.23
C LEU A 43 2.70 -1.91 2.15
N GLY A 44 1.81 -2.88 2.41
CA GLY A 44 2.14 -4.30 2.24
C GLY A 44 2.41 -4.69 0.78
N LEU A 45 1.69 -4.10 -0.18
CA LEU A 45 1.99 -4.29 -1.60
C LEU A 45 3.39 -3.76 -1.93
N LEU A 46 3.74 -2.54 -1.49
CA LEU A 46 5.05 -1.93 -1.73
C LEU A 46 6.20 -2.62 -0.97
N ALA A 47 5.93 -3.18 0.21
CA ALA A 47 6.94 -3.84 1.03
C ALA A 47 7.27 -5.26 0.52
N ALA A 48 6.36 -5.92 -0.22
CA ALA A 48 6.56 -7.29 -0.67
C ALA A 48 7.86 -7.54 -1.46
N PRO A 49 8.28 -6.67 -2.40
CA PRO A 49 9.57 -6.80 -3.09
C PRO A 49 10.78 -6.53 -2.19
N SER A 50 10.62 -5.71 -1.16
CA SER A 50 11.68 -5.46 -0.17
C SER A 50 11.87 -6.64 0.79
N ILE A 51 10.79 -7.36 1.13
CA ILE A 51 10.83 -8.56 1.99
C ILE A 51 11.46 -9.75 1.27
N GLU A 52 11.09 -10.00 0.01
CA GLU A 52 11.66 -11.10 -0.78
C GLU A 52 12.08 -10.61 -2.20
N PRO A 53 13.24 -9.95 -2.33
CA PRO A 53 13.69 -9.41 -3.61
C PRO A 53 13.84 -10.48 -4.71
N LYS A 54 14.23 -11.70 -4.32
CA LYS A 54 14.43 -12.85 -5.23
C LYS A 54 13.13 -13.29 -5.93
N ALA A 55 11.98 -12.98 -5.36
CA ALA A 55 10.68 -13.29 -5.96
C ALA A 55 10.28 -12.29 -7.06
N PHE A 56 10.90 -11.10 -7.13
CA PHE A 56 10.49 -10.01 -8.03
C PHE A 56 11.63 -9.62 -8.99
N LYS A 57 11.62 -10.19 -10.21
CA LYS A 57 12.57 -9.81 -11.28
C LYS A 57 12.52 -8.33 -11.67
N HIS A 58 11.32 -7.72 -11.64
CA HIS A 58 11.10 -6.31 -11.98
C HIS A 58 10.32 -5.63 -10.85
N ALA A 59 10.96 -5.50 -9.68
CA ALA A 59 10.36 -4.90 -8.49
C ALA A 59 9.79 -3.49 -8.78
N TRP A 60 10.57 -2.65 -9.45
CA TRP A 60 10.19 -1.26 -9.79
C TRP A 60 8.86 -1.16 -10.56
N ALA A 61 8.59 -2.08 -11.49
CA ALA A 61 7.37 -2.06 -12.30
C ALA A 61 6.14 -2.49 -11.49
N TYR A 62 6.33 -3.45 -10.58
CA TYR A 62 5.31 -3.88 -9.63
C TYR A 62 5.01 -2.79 -8.58
N GLU A 63 6.03 -2.15 -8.03
CA GLU A 63 5.86 -1.06 -7.05
C GLU A 63 5.21 0.17 -7.70
N LEU A 64 5.61 0.54 -8.93
CA LEU A 64 4.97 1.61 -9.69
C LEU A 64 3.49 1.30 -9.97
N SER A 65 3.16 0.10 -10.47
CA SER A 65 1.78 -0.25 -10.79
C SER A 65 0.90 -0.37 -9.55
N SER A 66 1.40 -0.96 -8.46
CA SER A 66 0.69 -1.03 -7.18
C SER A 66 0.49 0.35 -6.56
N GLY A 67 1.52 1.20 -6.57
CA GLY A 67 1.41 2.60 -6.13
C GLY A 67 0.43 3.41 -6.96
N ALA A 68 0.46 3.29 -8.29
CA ALA A 68 -0.47 3.99 -9.17
C ALA A 68 -1.92 3.54 -8.96
N MET A 69 -2.16 2.23 -8.87
CA MET A 69 -3.48 1.68 -8.58
C MET A 69 -3.98 2.13 -7.20
N ALA A 70 -3.08 2.18 -6.21
CA ALA A 70 -3.38 2.65 -4.88
C ALA A 70 -3.82 4.11 -4.84
N GLY A 71 -3.01 4.99 -5.44
CA GLY A 71 -3.31 6.40 -5.50
C GLY A 71 -4.59 6.69 -6.30
N ALA A 72 -4.83 5.95 -7.38
CA ALA A 72 -6.07 6.03 -8.16
C ALA A 72 -7.31 5.71 -7.30
N LEU A 73 -7.24 4.63 -6.51
CA LEU A 73 -8.32 4.22 -5.60
C LEU A 73 -8.55 5.26 -4.49
N ILE A 74 -7.49 5.84 -3.92
CA ILE A 74 -7.61 6.92 -2.93
C ILE A 74 -8.28 8.15 -3.57
N GLY A 75 -7.82 8.56 -4.76
CA GLY A 75 -8.41 9.69 -5.49
C GLY A 75 -9.88 9.46 -5.86
N LEU A 76 -10.27 8.22 -6.14
CA LEU A 76 -11.65 7.84 -6.39
C LEU A 76 -12.49 7.89 -5.10
N ILE A 77 -12.02 7.26 -4.02
CA ILE A 77 -12.81 7.08 -2.79
C ILE A 77 -13.03 8.40 -2.05
N PHE A 78 -12.00 9.25 -1.96
CA PHE A 78 -12.04 10.44 -1.11
C PHE A 78 -12.51 11.70 -1.84
N VAL A 79 -12.38 11.76 -3.17
CA VAL A 79 -12.71 12.97 -3.95
C VAL A 79 -13.76 12.66 -5.03
N GLY A 80 -13.73 11.49 -5.64
CA GLY A 80 -14.80 11.04 -6.57
C GLY A 80 -14.79 11.68 -7.96
N SER A 81 -13.74 12.42 -8.33
CA SER A 81 -13.62 13.06 -9.65
C SER A 81 -12.67 12.30 -10.57
N GLY A 82 -12.88 12.37 -11.89
CA GLY A 82 -11.94 11.74 -12.85
C GLY A 82 -10.52 12.32 -12.75
N GLU A 83 -10.42 13.63 -12.50
CA GLU A 83 -9.15 14.33 -12.31
C GLU A 83 -8.41 13.84 -11.06
N SER A 84 -9.12 13.64 -9.95
CA SER A 84 -8.53 13.11 -8.71
C SER A 84 -8.04 11.68 -8.86
N VAL A 85 -8.68 10.85 -9.69
CA VAL A 85 -8.19 9.50 -10.02
C VAL A 85 -6.86 9.58 -10.77
N VAL A 86 -6.75 10.44 -11.78
CA VAL A 86 -5.52 10.59 -12.57
C VAL A 86 -4.39 11.16 -11.72
N VAL A 87 -4.65 12.24 -10.97
CA VAL A 87 -3.66 12.85 -10.07
C VAL A 87 -3.24 11.86 -8.98
N GLY A 88 -4.21 11.16 -8.38
CA GLY A 88 -3.95 10.09 -7.42
C GLY A 88 -3.05 9.02 -8.02
N ALA A 89 -3.33 8.54 -9.23
CA ALA A 89 -2.52 7.54 -9.91
C ALA A 89 -1.09 8.01 -10.18
N LEU A 90 -0.89 9.27 -10.56
CA LEU A 90 0.43 9.85 -10.78
C LEU A 90 1.21 9.96 -9.47
N ILE A 91 0.61 10.51 -8.41
CA ILE A 91 1.26 10.64 -7.10
C ILE A 91 1.60 9.25 -6.55
N GLY A 92 0.63 8.33 -6.57
CA GLY A 92 0.82 6.97 -6.11
C GLY A 92 1.87 6.22 -6.93
N GLY A 93 1.91 6.42 -8.24
CA GLY A 93 2.92 5.84 -9.12
C GLY A 93 4.33 6.34 -8.82
N VAL A 94 4.49 7.64 -8.53
CA VAL A 94 5.78 8.22 -8.09
C VAL A 94 6.19 7.65 -6.73
N LEU A 95 5.26 7.55 -5.78
CA LEU A 95 5.53 6.95 -4.46
C LEU A 95 5.92 5.47 -4.57
N GLY A 96 5.26 4.73 -5.45
CA GLY A 96 5.57 3.34 -5.74
C GLY A 96 6.92 3.18 -6.43
N TYR A 97 7.19 3.95 -7.48
CA TYR A 97 8.48 3.93 -8.16
C TYR A 97 9.65 4.28 -7.23
N THR A 98 9.42 5.19 -6.28
CA THR A 98 10.43 5.60 -5.29
C THR A 98 10.46 4.71 -4.04
N ALA A 99 9.59 3.69 -3.94
CA ALA A 99 9.50 2.79 -2.79
C ALA A 99 10.85 2.19 -2.35
N PRO A 100 11.74 1.74 -3.25
CA PRO A 100 13.05 1.19 -2.85
C PRO A 100 13.93 2.15 -2.04
N TYR A 101 13.70 3.47 -2.16
CA TYR A 101 14.49 4.47 -1.46
C TYR A 101 13.97 4.76 -0.05
N TRP A 102 12.66 4.70 0.19
CA TRP A 102 12.08 5.11 1.47
C TRP A 102 11.51 3.95 2.29
N ILE A 103 11.05 2.85 1.66
CA ILE A 103 10.35 1.79 2.38
C ILE A 103 11.26 1.02 3.36
N LYS A 104 12.56 0.95 3.03
CA LYS A 104 13.61 0.41 3.91
C LYS A 104 13.85 1.24 5.18
N HIS A 105 13.41 2.50 5.18
CA HIS A 105 13.50 3.40 6.33
C HIS A 105 12.16 3.53 7.06
N ALA A 106 11.06 3.06 6.46
CA ALA A 106 9.81 2.94 7.17
C ALA A 106 9.99 1.85 8.25
N PRO A 107 9.52 2.09 9.49
CA PRO A 107 9.45 1.04 10.50
C PRO A 107 8.39 0.02 10.05
N ILE A 108 8.85 -1.01 9.34
CA ILE A 108 8.03 -2.13 8.88
C ILE A 108 7.67 -2.99 10.10
N PRO A 109 6.38 -3.30 10.34
CA PRO A 109 5.97 -4.25 11.37
C PRO A 109 6.41 -5.69 11.06
#